data_AF-K2CYQ6-F1
#
_entry.id   AF-K2CYQ6-F1
#
_cell.length_a   1.000
_cell.length_b   1.000
_cell.length_c   1.000
_cell.angle_alpha   90.00
_cell.angle_beta   90.00
_cell.angle_gamma   90.00
#
_symmetry.space_group_name_H-M   'P 1'
#
loop_
_entity.id
_entity.type
_entity.pdbx_description
1 polymer ?
#
loop_
_entity_poly.entity_id
_entity_poly.type
_entity_poly.pdbx_seq_one_letter_code
_entity_poly.pdbx_strand_id
1 'polypeptide(L)'
;MAMLKQQLRLLERITETISYNLDLDEVLMQVVALVSETMKADSCLIYLTQDHHLILKASKIPHPKMINKVALRYGEGITGWVAEHRKIVAVSEKAYEDSRFKFVAQLDADEDKWEAFVSIPITYKDEVVGVINVQHRKKRQHTETDLSLLKMIATQVGGAIYNAKLISETRMLKEALETRKVVEKAKGMLMKQQHLSEDAAYSLIRKKSMDMKKTMKEVAEAILLTLSL
;
A
#
# COMPACT_ATOMS: atom_id res chain seq x y z
N MET A 1 -11.94 -23.78 22.96
CA MET A 1 -13.05 -22.80 23.04
C MET A 1 -12.58 -21.34 23.22
N ALA A 2 -11.78 -20.99 24.23
CA ALA A 2 -11.32 -19.60 24.44
C ALA A 2 -10.43 -19.04 23.31
N MET A 3 -9.57 -19.89 22.76
CA MET A 3 -8.64 -19.58 21.66
C MET A 3 -9.36 -19.30 20.34
N LEU A 4 -10.33 -20.15 19.96
CA LEU A 4 -11.18 -19.93 18.77
C LEU A 4 -11.98 -18.63 18.90
N LYS A 5 -12.49 -18.33 20.10
CA LYS A 5 -13.15 -17.04 20.37
C LYS A 5 -12.21 -15.85 20.23
N GLN A 6 -10.92 -15.99 20.55
CA GLN A 6 -9.94 -14.92 20.38
C GLN A 6 -9.57 -14.71 18.91
N GLN A 7 -9.40 -15.79 18.13
CA GLN A 7 -9.19 -15.72 16.68
C GLN A 7 -10.39 -15.09 15.96
N LEU A 8 -11.61 -15.47 16.35
CA LEU A 8 -12.84 -14.91 15.80
C LEU A 8 -12.97 -13.41 16.12
N ARG A 9 -12.75 -13.01 17.39
CA ARG A 9 -12.77 -11.58 17.76
C ARG A 9 -11.72 -10.75 17.02
N LEU A 10 -10.55 -11.33 16.77
CA LEU A 10 -9.51 -10.64 16.00
C LEU A 10 -9.94 -10.44 14.55
N LEU A 11 -10.52 -11.49 13.96
CA LEU A 11 -11.06 -11.47 12.61
C LEU A 11 -12.18 -10.44 12.47
N GLU A 12 -13.11 -10.40 13.43
CA GLU A 12 -14.19 -9.41 13.50
C GLU A 12 -13.64 -7.99 13.55
N ARG A 13 -12.69 -7.71 14.47
CA ARG A 13 -12.05 -6.39 14.57
C ARG A 13 -11.36 -5.96 13.29
N ILE A 14 -10.64 -6.88 12.63
CA ILE A 14 -9.97 -6.58 11.35
C ILE A 14 -11.01 -6.28 10.26
N THR A 15 -12.08 -7.08 10.20
CA THR A 15 -13.15 -6.90 9.21
C THR A 15 -13.86 -5.56 9.40
N GLU A 16 -14.12 -5.16 10.65
CA GLU A 16 -14.67 -3.84 11.00
C GLU A 16 -13.71 -2.71 10.59
N THR A 17 -12.43 -2.79 10.96
CA THR A 17 -11.41 -1.81 10.55
C THR A 17 -11.35 -1.63 9.03
N ILE A 18 -11.44 -2.73 8.27
CA ILE A 18 -11.42 -2.72 6.80
C ILE A 18 -12.71 -2.13 6.22
N SER A 19 -13.86 -2.39 6.85
CA SER A 19 -15.17 -1.98 6.33
C SER A 19 -15.48 -0.50 6.56
N TYR A 20 -14.93 0.11 7.62
CA TYR A 20 -15.27 1.48 8.03
C TYR A 20 -14.23 2.55 7.65
N ASN A 21 -13.01 2.17 7.25
CA ASN A 21 -11.98 3.14 6.87
C ASN A 21 -11.77 3.16 5.35
N LEU A 22 -11.98 4.33 4.74
CA LEU A 22 -11.69 4.57 3.32
C LEU A 22 -10.18 4.78 3.06
N ASP A 23 -9.39 4.99 4.11
CA ASP A 23 -7.94 5.20 4.03
C ASP A 23 -7.18 3.90 4.34
N LEU A 24 -6.50 3.39 3.32
CA LEU A 24 -5.67 2.19 3.43
C LEU A 24 -4.55 2.36 4.46
N ASP A 25 -3.95 3.55 4.56
CA ASP A 25 -2.83 3.78 5.47
C ASP A 25 -3.30 3.65 6.93
N GLU A 26 -4.49 4.13 7.26
CA GLU A 26 -5.11 3.97 8.59
C GLU A 26 -5.40 2.50 8.90
N VAL A 27 -5.94 1.75 7.94
CA VAL A 27 -6.19 0.31 8.08
C VAL A 27 -4.88 -0.43 8.39
N LEU A 28 -3.82 -0.15 7.63
CA LEU A 28 -2.52 -0.80 7.82
C LEU A 28 -1.89 -0.45 9.18
N MET A 29 -2.01 0.80 9.64
CA MET A 29 -1.56 1.20 10.98
C MET A 29 -2.31 0.46 12.09
N GLN A 30 -3.63 0.32 11.97
CA GLN A 30 -4.43 -0.43 12.96
C GLN A 30 -4.07 -1.92 12.98
N VAL A 31 -3.84 -2.52 11.81
CA VAL A 31 -3.36 -3.91 11.69
C VAL A 31 -2.00 -4.07 12.37
N VAL A 32 -1.05 -3.17 12.11
CA VAL A 32 0.26 -3.18 12.76
C VAL A 32 0.12 -3.12 14.28
N ALA A 33 -0.72 -2.22 14.81
CA ALA A 33 -0.95 -2.11 16.25
C ALA A 33 -1.53 -3.42 16.83
N LEU A 34 -2.54 -3.97 16.17
CA LEU A 34 -3.22 -5.19 16.58
C LEU A 34 -2.30 -6.43 16.57
N VAL A 35 -1.53 -6.59 15.49
CA VAL A 35 -0.53 -7.67 15.37
C VAL A 35 0.53 -7.53 16.46
N SER A 36 1.03 -6.31 16.67
CA SER A 36 2.06 -6.05 17.67
C SER A 36 1.60 -6.37 19.09
N GLU A 37 0.36 -6.01 19.44
CA GLU A 37 -0.23 -6.32 20.74
C GLU A 37 -0.43 -7.83 20.91
N THR A 38 -1.06 -8.47 19.92
CA THR A 38 -1.41 -9.89 19.98
C THR A 38 -0.17 -10.78 20.04
N MET A 39 0.86 -10.45 19.27
CA MET A 39 2.12 -11.19 19.25
C MET A 39 3.07 -10.79 20.38
N LYS A 40 2.77 -9.72 21.13
CA LYS A 40 3.72 -9.07 22.06
C LYS A 40 5.05 -8.79 21.36
N ALA A 41 4.97 -8.19 20.17
CA ALA A 41 6.11 -7.89 19.32
C ALA A 41 6.72 -6.53 19.63
N ASP A 42 8.04 -6.47 19.52
CA ASP A 42 8.81 -5.24 19.71
C ASP A 42 8.66 -4.33 18.48
N SER A 43 8.63 -4.91 17.27
CA SER A 43 8.31 -4.21 16.02
C SER A 43 7.42 -5.06 15.11
N CYS A 44 6.64 -4.36 14.30
CA CYS A 44 5.83 -4.93 13.24
C CYS A 44 5.85 -3.96 12.06
N LEU A 45 6.10 -4.48 10.86
CA LEU A 45 6.16 -3.69 9.63
C LEU A 45 5.27 -4.33 8.55
N ILE A 46 4.60 -3.49 7.77
CA ILE A 46 3.87 -3.92 6.58
C ILE A 46 4.47 -3.23 5.36
N TYR A 47 4.90 -4.07 4.41
CA TYR A 47 5.36 -3.65 3.10
C TYR A 47 4.27 -3.97 2.07
N LEU A 48 4.04 -3.07 1.12
CA LEU A 48 3.16 -3.31 -0.02
C LEU A 48 3.97 -3.45 -1.31
N THR A 49 3.47 -4.28 -2.22
CA THR A 49 4.07 -4.46 -3.53
C THR A 49 3.76 -3.28 -4.45
N GLN A 50 4.81 -2.72 -5.06
CA GLN A 50 4.74 -1.72 -6.12
C GLN A 50 5.87 -1.98 -7.12
N ASP A 51 5.55 -2.31 -8.37
CA ASP A 51 6.52 -2.54 -9.45
C ASP A 51 7.68 -3.49 -9.06
N HIS A 52 7.35 -4.68 -8.52
CA HIS A 52 8.31 -5.67 -7.98
C HIS A 52 9.24 -5.17 -6.86
N HIS A 53 8.86 -4.07 -6.21
CA HIS A 53 9.46 -3.59 -4.97
C HIS A 53 8.46 -3.70 -3.82
N LEU A 54 8.97 -3.85 -2.61
CA LEU A 54 8.26 -3.86 -1.35
C LEU A 54 8.49 -2.52 -0.66
N ILE A 55 7.46 -1.68 -0.63
CA ILE A 55 7.53 -0.35 -0.05
C ILE A 55 6.96 -0.39 1.36
N LEU A 56 7.70 0.11 2.35
CA LEU A 56 7.22 0.18 3.73
C LEU A 56 6.04 1.15 3.83
N LYS A 57 4.86 0.67 4.23
CA LYS A 57 3.63 1.47 4.35
C LYS A 57 3.16 1.69 5.78
N ALA A 58 3.40 0.73 6.67
CA ALA A 58 3.08 0.88 8.09
C ALA A 58 4.16 0.25 8.96
N SER A 59 4.44 0.85 10.11
CA SER A 59 5.35 0.29 11.11
C SER A 59 4.92 0.69 12.52
N LYS A 60 5.20 -0.17 13.50
CA LYS A 60 5.19 0.20 14.92
C LYS A 60 6.55 0.80 15.27
N ILE A 61 6.55 1.78 16.17
CA ILE A 61 7.75 2.49 16.64
C ILE A 61 8.89 1.52 17.01
N PRO A 62 10.15 1.85 16.65
CA PRO A 62 10.52 2.91 15.69
C PRO A 62 10.06 2.48 14.28
N HIS A 63 9.33 3.28 13.47
CA HIS A 63 9.88 3.99 12.28
C HIS A 63 8.83 4.81 11.48
N PRO A 64 8.00 5.70 12.07
CA PRO A 64 7.05 6.51 11.30
C PRO A 64 7.71 7.36 10.20
N LYS A 65 8.95 7.79 10.43
CA LYS A 65 9.72 8.64 9.51
C LYS A 65 10.21 7.91 8.24
N MET A 66 10.14 6.58 8.22
CA MET A 66 10.63 5.72 7.13
C MET A 66 9.54 5.19 6.21
N ILE A 67 8.27 5.43 6.56
CA ILE A 67 7.13 5.13 5.71
C ILE A 67 7.35 5.79 4.34
N ASN A 68 7.15 5.03 3.26
CA ASN A 68 7.40 5.39 1.86
C ASN A 68 8.87 5.68 1.47
N LYS A 69 9.85 5.49 2.36
CA LYS A 69 11.28 5.73 2.07
C LYS A 69 12.11 4.45 1.95
N VAL A 70 11.64 3.37 2.59
CA VAL A 70 12.28 2.06 2.51
C VAL A 70 11.62 1.24 1.41
N ALA A 71 12.46 0.73 0.51
CA ALA A 71 12.08 -0.16 -0.57
C ALA A 71 13.04 -1.34 -0.62
N LEU A 72 12.49 -2.56 -0.74
CA LEU A 72 13.25 -3.79 -0.96
C LEU A 72 12.83 -4.41 -2.28
N ARG A 73 13.73 -5.04 -3.02
CA ARG A 73 13.36 -5.85 -4.17
C ARG A 73 12.82 -7.20 -3.73
N TYR A 74 12.09 -7.86 -4.63
CA TYR A 74 11.81 -9.28 -4.47
C TYR A 74 13.12 -10.06 -4.41
N GLY A 75 13.17 -11.10 -3.56
CA GLY A 75 14.39 -11.85 -3.24
C GLY A 75 15.38 -11.16 -2.30
N GLU A 76 15.20 -9.87 -2.01
CA GLU A 76 16.10 -9.09 -1.17
C GLU A 76 15.73 -9.18 0.32
N GLY A 77 16.64 -9.67 1.16
CA GLY A 77 16.35 -9.86 2.57
C GLY A 77 15.41 -11.04 2.81
N ILE A 78 15.12 -11.36 4.08
CA ILE A 78 14.07 -12.33 4.42
C ILE A 78 12.72 -11.84 3.85
N THR A 79 12.42 -10.55 4.00
CA THR A 79 11.18 -9.92 3.50
C THR A 79 10.98 -10.11 1.99
N GLY A 80 12.00 -9.80 1.18
CA GLY A 80 11.95 -9.96 -0.27
C GLY A 80 11.90 -11.43 -0.68
N TRP A 81 12.62 -12.31 0.02
CA TRP A 81 12.56 -13.76 -0.21
C TRP A 81 11.14 -14.30 0.02
N VAL A 82 10.47 -13.86 1.10
CA VAL A 82 9.08 -14.24 1.40
C VAL A 82 8.13 -13.78 0.29
N ALA A 83 8.29 -12.56 -0.22
CA ALA A 83 7.48 -12.07 -1.34
C ALA A 83 7.70 -12.86 -2.64
N GLU A 84 8.94 -13.25 -2.92
CA GLU A 84 9.30 -14.01 -4.13
C GLU A 84 8.81 -15.46 -4.04
N HIS A 85 9.00 -16.12 -2.91
CA HIS A 85 8.73 -17.56 -2.76
C HIS A 85 7.33 -17.86 -2.23
N ARG A 86 6.58 -16.83 -1.80
CA ARG A 86 5.23 -16.95 -1.22
C ARG A 86 5.17 -17.90 -0.01
N LYS A 87 6.27 -17.98 0.74
CA LYS A 87 6.43 -18.90 1.87
C LYS A 87 6.69 -18.12 3.16
N ILE A 88 6.12 -18.60 4.26
CA ILE A 88 6.36 -18.04 5.59
C ILE A 88 7.79 -18.37 6.02
N VAL A 89 8.46 -17.41 6.64
CA VAL A 89 9.72 -17.62 7.34
C VAL A 89 9.54 -17.24 8.80
N ALA A 90 9.97 -18.14 9.70
CA ALA A 90 9.99 -17.91 11.14
C ALA A 90 11.36 -18.32 11.68
N VAL A 91 12.07 -17.38 12.28
CA VAL A 91 13.38 -17.55 12.89
C VAL A 91 13.26 -17.23 14.37
N SER A 92 13.58 -18.18 15.24
CA SER A 92 13.32 -18.06 16.68
C SER A 92 14.45 -17.39 17.48
N GLU A 93 15.65 -17.36 16.92
CA GLU A 93 16.85 -16.76 17.50
C GLU A 93 17.86 -16.39 16.40
N LYS A 94 18.75 -15.43 16.70
CA LYS A 94 19.81 -14.98 15.79
C LYS A 94 19.33 -14.68 14.36
N ALA A 95 18.19 -14.00 14.21
CA ALA A 95 17.65 -13.68 12.89
C ALA A 95 18.63 -12.89 12.00
N TYR A 96 19.53 -12.10 12.60
CA TYR A 96 20.62 -11.40 11.92
C TYR A 96 21.70 -12.32 11.31
N GLU A 97 21.80 -13.59 11.75
CA GLU A 97 22.69 -14.61 11.17
C GLU A 97 22.02 -15.42 10.05
N ASP A 98 20.72 -15.22 9.76
CA ASP A 98 20.06 -15.89 8.63
C ASP A 98 20.75 -15.46 7.31
N SER A 99 21.09 -16.42 6.46
CA SER A 99 21.76 -16.17 5.17
C SER A 99 21.01 -15.19 4.25
N ARG A 100 19.70 -15.05 4.44
CA ARG A 100 18.84 -14.13 3.69
C ARG A 100 18.69 -12.80 4.41
N PHE A 101 19.17 -12.65 5.64
CA PHE A 101 19.02 -11.42 6.39
C PHE A 101 19.66 -10.25 5.63
N LYS A 102 18.97 -9.11 5.65
CA LYS A 102 19.49 -7.87 5.10
C LYS A 102 19.27 -6.77 6.12
N PHE A 103 20.37 -6.12 6.51
CA PHE A 103 20.29 -4.88 7.25
C PHE A 103 19.72 -3.76 6.39
N VAL A 104 18.73 -3.07 6.93
CA VAL A 104 18.14 -1.87 6.33
C VAL A 104 18.54 -0.70 7.23
N ALA A 105 19.59 0.02 6.85
CA ALA A 105 20.21 1.08 7.65
C ALA A 105 19.24 2.18 8.13
N GLN A 106 18.11 2.33 7.45
CA GLN A 106 17.07 3.28 7.78
C GLN A 106 16.18 2.83 8.95
N LEU A 107 16.15 1.53 9.29
CA LEU A 107 15.25 0.92 10.26
C LEU A 107 15.91 0.68 11.63
N ASP A 108 16.69 1.62 12.15
CA ASP A 108 17.41 1.53 13.44
C ASP A 108 18.72 0.72 13.36
N ALA A 109 19.76 1.25 14.00
CA ALA A 109 21.09 0.64 14.02
C ALA A 109 21.15 -0.59 14.94
N ASP A 110 20.19 -0.75 15.85
CA ASP A 110 20.13 -1.89 16.78
C ASP A 110 19.26 -3.06 16.26
N GLU A 111 18.60 -2.95 15.09
CA GLU A 111 17.85 -4.06 14.48
C GLU A 111 18.73 -5.27 14.12
N ASP A 112 20.04 -5.04 13.92
CA ASP A 112 21.06 -6.08 13.67
C ASP A 112 21.29 -7.05 14.84
N LYS A 113 20.65 -6.82 15.98
CA LYS A 113 20.79 -7.66 17.18
C LYS A 113 19.50 -8.36 17.56
N TRP A 114 18.46 -8.24 16.74
CA TRP A 114 17.15 -8.78 17.10
C TRP A 114 17.14 -10.29 16.87
N GLU A 115 16.74 -11.00 17.91
CA GLU A 115 16.90 -12.45 17.94
C GLU A 115 15.83 -13.15 17.10
N ALA A 116 14.54 -12.79 17.23
CA ALA A 116 13.47 -13.54 16.57
C ALA A 116 12.73 -12.69 15.51
N PHE A 117 12.35 -13.34 14.41
CA PHE A 117 11.78 -12.70 13.24
C PHE A 117 10.77 -13.62 12.55
N VAL A 118 9.59 -13.11 12.24
CA VAL A 118 8.60 -13.78 11.39
C VAL A 118 8.24 -12.87 10.23
N SER A 119 8.23 -13.44 9.02
CA SER A 119 7.78 -12.75 7.83
C SER A 119 6.79 -13.61 7.05
N ILE A 120 5.66 -13.01 6.73
CA ILE A 120 4.49 -13.68 6.17
C ILE A 120 4.00 -12.91 4.95
N PRO A 121 3.76 -13.59 3.81
CA PRO A 121 3.25 -12.93 2.62
C PRO A 121 1.79 -12.53 2.84
N ILE A 122 1.45 -11.32 2.41
CA ILE A 122 0.07 -10.85 2.28
C ILE A 122 -0.38 -11.23 0.87
N THR A 123 -1.39 -12.10 0.78
CA THR A 123 -1.84 -12.65 -0.50
C THR A 123 -3.29 -12.33 -0.80
N TYR A 124 -3.60 -12.07 -2.06
CA TYR A 124 -4.96 -11.99 -2.58
C TYR A 124 -5.06 -12.75 -3.91
N LYS A 125 -5.99 -13.71 -4.02
CA LYS A 125 -6.17 -14.58 -5.20
C LYS A 125 -4.83 -15.08 -5.78
N ASP A 126 -4.03 -15.69 -4.91
CA ASP A 126 -2.71 -16.26 -5.18
C ASP A 126 -1.57 -15.28 -5.50
N GLU A 127 -1.84 -13.97 -5.59
CA GLU A 127 -0.82 -12.94 -5.78
C GLU A 127 -0.35 -12.33 -4.48
N VAL A 128 0.95 -12.05 -4.37
CA VAL A 128 1.52 -11.34 -3.22
C VAL A 128 1.33 -9.84 -3.41
N VAL A 129 0.53 -9.25 -2.52
CA VAL A 129 0.24 -7.80 -2.51
C VAL A 129 1.04 -7.06 -1.44
N GLY A 130 1.77 -7.80 -0.59
CA GLY A 130 2.63 -7.23 0.43
C GLY A 130 3.25 -8.28 1.35
N VAL A 131 3.91 -7.85 2.42
CA VAL A 131 4.53 -8.71 3.43
C VAL A 131 4.37 -8.08 4.82
N ILE A 132 4.05 -8.91 5.82
CA ILE A 132 4.06 -8.52 7.25
C ILE A 132 5.32 -9.09 7.89
N ASN A 133 6.08 -8.23 8.55
CA ASN A 133 7.21 -8.62 9.40
C ASN A 133 6.87 -8.39 10.86
N VAL A 134 7.20 -9.35 11.72
CA VAL A 134 7.04 -9.30 13.16
C VAL A 134 8.38 -9.64 13.79
N GLN A 135 8.89 -8.76 14.66
CA GLN A 135 10.24 -8.89 15.19
C GLN A 135 10.25 -8.80 16.71
N HIS A 136 11.19 -9.52 17.34
CA HIS A 136 11.43 -9.51 18.78
C HIS A 136 12.91 -9.33 19.07
N ARG A 137 13.22 -8.47 20.05
CA ARG A 137 14.59 -8.26 20.53
C ARG A 137 15.16 -9.49 21.21
N LYS A 138 14.31 -10.30 21.85
CA LYS A 138 14.67 -11.54 22.53
C LYS A 138 14.25 -12.77 21.73
N LYS A 139 14.93 -13.89 21.99
CA LYS A 139 14.56 -15.21 21.46
C LYS A 139 13.09 -15.49 21.73
N ARG A 140 12.41 -16.00 20.72
CA ARG A 140 11.01 -16.35 20.80
C ARG A 140 10.68 -17.42 19.78
N GLN A 141 10.09 -18.51 20.24
CA GLN A 141 9.50 -19.50 19.35
C GLN A 141 8.07 -19.08 19.01
N HIS A 142 7.78 -18.94 17.72
CA HIS A 142 6.42 -18.71 17.23
C HIS A 142 5.75 -20.07 17.03
N THR A 143 4.64 -20.28 17.73
CA THR A 143 3.88 -21.53 17.65
C THR A 143 3.12 -21.62 16.34
N GLU A 144 2.68 -22.82 15.96
CA GLU A 144 1.79 -22.99 14.80
C GLU A 144 0.51 -22.15 14.91
N THR A 145 0.05 -21.91 16.13
CA THR A 145 -1.08 -21.01 16.39
C THR A 145 -0.76 -19.57 16.04
N ASP A 146 0.41 -19.08 16.45
CA ASP A 146 0.85 -17.71 16.16
C ASP A 146 0.94 -17.51 14.64
N LEU A 147 1.57 -18.48 13.95
CA LEU A 147 1.72 -18.45 12.50
C LEU A 147 0.39 -18.55 11.76
N SER A 148 -0.52 -19.40 12.23
CA SER A 148 -1.87 -19.54 11.68
C SER A 148 -2.67 -18.24 11.83
N LEU A 149 -2.58 -17.61 13.02
CA LEU A 149 -3.23 -16.33 13.27
C LEU A 149 -2.69 -15.23 12.36
N LEU A 150 -1.37 -15.09 12.26
CA LEU A 150 -0.76 -14.11 11.37
C LEU A 150 -1.11 -14.36 9.89
N LYS A 151 -1.19 -15.62 9.46
CA LYS A 151 -1.63 -15.98 8.11
C LYS A 151 -3.08 -15.56 7.87
N MET A 152 -3.99 -15.77 8.82
CA MET A 152 -5.37 -15.31 8.71
C MET A 152 -5.46 -13.79 8.58
N ILE A 153 -4.68 -13.06 9.39
CA ILE A 153 -4.58 -11.59 9.31
C ILE A 153 -4.09 -11.19 7.92
N ALA A 154 -3.00 -11.80 7.43
CA ALA A 154 -2.44 -11.50 6.12
C ALA A 154 -3.43 -11.71 4.98
N THR A 155 -4.24 -12.78 5.02
CA THR A 155 -5.31 -13.01 4.03
C THR A 155 -6.36 -11.90 4.03
N GLN A 156 -6.81 -11.45 5.20
CA GLN A 156 -7.83 -10.38 5.31
C GLN A 156 -7.29 -9.03 4.86
N VAL A 157 -6.07 -8.71 5.29
CA VAL A 157 -5.37 -7.48 4.89
C VAL A 157 -5.13 -7.47 3.38
N GLY A 158 -4.84 -8.63 2.77
CA GLY A 158 -4.72 -8.77 1.31
C GLY A 158 -5.99 -8.36 0.56
N GLY A 159 -7.17 -8.75 1.05
CA GLY A 159 -8.45 -8.31 0.52
C GLY A 159 -8.65 -6.79 0.60
N ALA A 160 -8.32 -6.19 1.74
CA ALA A 160 -8.41 -4.75 1.95
C ALA A 160 -7.49 -3.96 1.01
N ILE A 161 -6.22 -4.37 0.90
CA ILE A 161 -5.25 -3.75 0.00
C ILE A 161 -5.72 -3.82 -1.45
N TYR A 162 -6.20 -4.99 -1.88
CA TYR A 162 -6.69 -5.17 -3.24
C TYR A 162 -7.92 -4.29 -3.52
N ASN A 163 -8.87 -4.23 -2.59
CA ASN A 163 -10.06 -3.38 -2.72
C ASN A 163 -9.68 -1.90 -2.79
N ALA A 164 -8.78 -1.43 -1.93
CA ALA A 164 -8.30 -0.05 -1.95
C ALA A 164 -7.61 0.31 -3.28
N LYS A 165 -6.79 -0.60 -3.82
CA LYS A 165 -6.17 -0.46 -5.15
C LYS A 165 -7.24 -0.33 -6.24
N LEU A 166 -8.23 -1.21 -6.24
CA LEU A 166 -9.30 -1.20 -7.23
C LEU A 166 -10.16 0.08 -7.17
N ILE A 167 -10.47 0.57 -5.96
CA ILE A 167 -11.17 1.84 -5.76
C ILE A 167 -10.35 3.01 -6.31
N SER A 168 -9.05 3.04 -6.04
CA SER A 168 -8.15 4.07 -6.55
C SER A 168 -8.07 4.07 -8.08
N GLU A 169 -7.87 2.90 -8.69
CA GLU A 169 -7.85 2.74 -10.16
C GLU A 169 -9.17 3.17 -10.80
N THR A 170 -10.30 2.78 -10.20
CA THR A 170 -11.64 3.19 -10.68
C THR A 170 -11.81 4.71 -10.61
N ARG A 171 -11.36 5.34 -9.52
CA ARG A 171 -11.40 6.81 -9.37
C ARG A 171 -10.55 7.51 -10.43
N MET A 172 -9.30 7.07 -10.63
CA MET A 172 -8.40 7.66 -11.64
C MET A 172 -8.97 7.52 -13.06
N LEU A 173 -9.52 6.36 -13.41
CA LEU A 173 -10.14 6.16 -14.72
C LEU A 173 -11.35 7.06 -14.92
N LYS A 174 -12.20 7.21 -13.89
CA LYS A 174 -13.35 8.11 -13.93
C LYS A 174 -12.92 9.57 -14.13
N GLU A 175 -11.92 10.03 -13.38
CA GLU A 175 -11.37 11.39 -13.51
C GLU A 175 -10.76 11.65 -14.89
N ALA A 176 -10.04 10.68 -15.45
CA ALA A 176 -9.49 10.76 -16.80
C ALA A 176 -10.60 10.85 -17.88
N LEU A 177 -11.65 10.05 -17.73
CA LEU A 177 -12.81 10.08 -18.63
C LEU A 177 -13.57 11.41 -18.55
N GLU A 178 -13.79 11.93 -17.33
CA GLU A 178 -14.40 13.25 -17.13
C GLU A 178 -13.55 14.35 -17.78
N THR A 179 -12.24 14.34 -17.54
CA THR A 179 -11.30 15.29 -18.13
C THR A 179 -11.37 15.25 -19.66
N ARG A 180 -11.32 14.04 -20.25
CA ARG A 180 -11.43 13.87 -21.71
C ARG A 180 -12.76 14.44 -22.22
N LYS A 181 -13.88 14.14 -21.57
CA LYS A 181 -15.21 14.64 -21.97
C LYS A 181 -15.28 16.17 -21.97
N VAL A 182 -14.73 16.82 -20.94
CA VAL A 182 -14.71 18.30 -20.85
C VAL A 182 -13.80 18.90 -21.92
N VAL A 183 -12.59 18.36 -22.09
CA VAL A 183 -11.62 18.82 -23.10
C VAL A 183 -12.20 18.69 -24.52
N GLU A 184 -12.83 17.57 -24.85
CA GLU A 184 -13.46 17.38 -26.16
C GLU A 184 -14.60 18.38 -26.40
N LYS A 185 -15.41 18.68 -25.38
CA LYS A 185 -16.46 19.71 -25.48
C LYS A 185 -15.86 21.11 -25.72
N ALA A 186 -14.83 21.48 -24.95
CA ALA A 186 -14.16 22.78 -25.08
C ALA A 186 -13.52 22.93 -26.47
N LYS A 187 -12.86 21.88 -26.95
CA LYS A 187 -12.29 21.79 -28.29
C LYS A 187 -13.37 22.00 -29.35
N GLY A 188 -14.51 21.31 -29.23
CA GLY A 188 -15.65 21.48 -30.14
C GLY A 188 -16.24 22.90 -30.14
N MET A 189 -16.30 23.58 -28.98
CA MET A 189 -16.74 24.99 -28.92
C MET A 189 -15.73 25.94 -29.58
N LEU A 190 -14.44 25.74 -29.32
CA LEU A 190 -13.37 26.52 -29.96
C LEU A 190 -13.38 26.37 -31.49
N MET A 191 -13.60 25.16 -31.99
CA MET A 191 -13.74 24.90 -33.42
C MET A 191 -14.95 25.63 -34.01
N LYS A 192 -16.09 25.62 -33.31
CA LYS A 192 -17.33 26.26 -33.80
C LYS A 192 -17.30 27.78 -33.73
N GLN A 193 -16.84 28.35 -32.62
CA GLN A 193 -16.94 29.80 -32.37
C GLN A 193 -15.70 30.58 -32.80
N GLN A 194 -14.52 29.95 -32.77
CA GLN A 194 -13.26 30.59 -33.15
C GLN A 194 -12.68 30.03 -34.45
N HIS A 195 -13.42 29.15 -35.14
CA HIS A 195 -13.03 28.54 -36.42
C HIS A 195 -11.63 27.87 -36.39
N LEU A 196 -11.24 27.36 -35.22
CA LEU A 196 -9.98 26.65 -35.05
C LEU A 196 -10.08 25.24 -35.64
N SER A 197 -8.97 24.73 -36.19
CA SER A 197 -8.85 23.30 -36.46
C SER A 197 -8.82 22.52 -35.14
N GLU A 198 -9.09 21.22 -35.21
CA GLU A 198 -9.06 20.34 -34.05
C GLU A 198 -7.71 20.39 -33.31
N ASP A 199 -6.60 20.28 -34.07
CA ASP A 199 -5.24 20.33 -33.53
C ASP A 199 -4.91 21.69 -32.91
N ALA A 200 -5.38 22.78 -33.52
CA ALA A 200 -5.17 24.13 -33.01
C ALA A 200 -5.95 24.35 -31.70
N ALA A 201 -7.19 23.87 -31.63
CA ALA A 201 -8.00 23.95 -30.43
C ALA A 201 -7.42 23.12 -29.27
N TYR A 202 -6.98 21.89 -29.53
CA TYR A 202 -6.31 21.08 -28.51
C TYR A 202 -4.99 21.72 -28.04
N SER A 203 -4.17 22.19 -28.98
CA SER A 203 -2.89 22.87 -28.67
C SER A 203 -3.09 24.14 -27.85
N LEU A 204 -4.17 24.89 -28.11
CA LEU A 204 -4.53 26.07 -27.33
C LEU A 204 -4.88 25.73 -25.87
N ILE A 205 -5.72 24.71 -25.66
CA ILE A 205 -6.07 24.24 -24.31
C ILE A 205 -4.80 23.78 -23.56
N ARG A 206 -3.96 22.98 -24.24
CA ARG A 206 -2.69 22.48 -23.67
C ARG A 206 -1.73 23.61 -23.32
N LYS A 207 -1.56 24.59 -24.23
CA LYS A 207 -0.72 25.76 -23.99
C LYS A 207 -1.22 26.56 -22.77
N LYS A 208 -2.52 26.85 -22.71
CA LYS A 208 -3.11 27.55 -21.55
C LYS A 208 -2.95 26.77 -20.24
N SER A 209 -3.08 25.44 -20.27
CA SER A 209 -2.85 24.58 -19.10
C SER A 209 -1.41 24.72 -18.58
N MET A 210 -0.42 24.69 -19.47
CA MET A 210 0.99 24.88 -19.09
C MET A 210 1.27 26.30 -18.60
N ASP A 211 0.82 27.32 -19.32
CA ASP A 211 1.07 28.73 -18.99
C ASP A 211 0.46 29.11 -17.63
N MET A 212 -0.73 28.58 -17.33
CA MET A 212 -1.44 28.86 -16.08
C MET A 212 -1.09 27.90 -14.93
N LYS A 213 -0.28 26.86 -15.19
CA LYS A 213 -0.03 25.74 -14.27
C LYS A 213 -1.31 25.12 -13.69
N LYS A 214 -2.34 24.99 -14.55
CA LYS A 214 -3.64 24.39 -14.23
C LYS A 214 -3.83 23.10 -15.00
N THR A 215 -4.71 22.24 -14.53
CA THR A 215 -5.07 21.01 -15.24
C THR A 215 -5.79 21.31 -16.55
N MET A 216 -5.69 20.37 -17.51
CA MET A 216 -6.45 20.45 -18.76
C MET A 216 -7.96 20.57 -18.52
N LYS A 217 -8.48 19.93 -17.47
CA LYS A 217 -9.90 19.98 -17.07
C LYS A 217 -10.31 21.40 -16.68
N GLU A 218 -9.57 22.04 -15.77
CA GLU A 218 -9.87 23.41 -15.30
C GLU A 218 -9.82 24.43 -16.44
N VAL A 219 -8.84 24.31 -17.35
CA VAL A 219 -8.75 25.20 -18.51
C VAL A 219 -9.91 24.97 -19.47
N ALA A 220 -10.27 23.72 -19.73
CA ALA A 220 -11.39 23.39 -20.60
C ALA A 220 -12.73 23.88 -20.01
N GLU A 221 -12.95 23.73 -18.69
CA GLU A 221 -14.12 24.28 -17.99
C GLU A 221 -14.19 25.80 -18.10
N ALA A 222 -13.07 26.50 -17.90
CA ALA A 222 -13.03 27.96 -18.06
C ALA A 222 -13.35 28.41 -19.49
N ILE A 223 -12.85 27.69 -20.50
CA ILE A 223 -13.16 27.96 -21.91
C ILE A 223 -14.65 27.75 -22.18
N LEU A 224 -15.22 26.64 -21.71
CA LEU A 224 -16.64 26.36 -21.85
C LEU A 224 -17.50 27.47 -21.24
N LEU A 225 -17.17 27.93 -20.02
CA LEU A 225 -17.89 29.01 -19.35
C LEU A 225 -17.82 30.33 -20.13
N THR A 226 -16.66 30.64 -20.71
CA THR A 226 -16.45 31.89 -21.46
C THR A 226 -17.19 31.89 -22.80
N LEU A 227 -17.27 30.73 -23.45
CA LEU A 227 -17.86 30.55 -24.79
C LEU A 227 -19.34 30.15 -24.74
N SER A 228 -19.88 29.82 -23.57
CA SER A 228 -21.31 29.56 -23.36
C SER A 228 -22.16 30.82 -23.11
N LEU A 229 -21.51 31.99 -22.97
CA LEU A 229 -22.13 33.32 -22.85
C LEU A 229 -22.14 34.01 -24.22
#